data_AF-A0AA96EG17-F1
#
_entry.id   AF-A0AA96EG17-F1
#
_cell.length_a   1.000
_cell.length_b   1.000
_cell.length_c   1.000
_cell.angle_alpha   90.00
_cell.angle_beta   90.00
_cell.angle_gamma   90.00
#
_symmetry.space_group_name_H-M   'P 1'
#
loop_
_entity.id
_entity.type
_entity.pdbx_description
1 polymer ?
#
loop_
_entity_poly.entity_id
_entity_poly.type
_entity_poly.pdbx_seq_one_letter_code
_entity_poly.pdbx_strand_id
1 'polypeptide(L)'
;MSPLQNLLGAFAAPNAPAWSAFDAVAGVQWRDAKPQDNPDATGPDTSHYRSGNLLLAGFGVVDVPDGKTGDEAGTRQDNEGNVGVTLNGDAEAVQSIVLVKFYPSDNYQEIIQHQLGGDASVKPAGGSCELDFGTTAANTQKNAFYQIQLGARLPPVFAEAYVDEDGGNQGPGSTTFVFYRSKPAQRMAAMRCKET
;
A
#
# COMPACT_ATOMS: atom_id res chain seq x y z
N MET A 1 -13.91 -13.23 1.22
CA MET A 1 -13.16 -12.07 0.72
C MET A 1 -11.95 -11.87 1.63
N SER A 2 -10.78 -11.59 1.06
CA SER A 2 -9.55 -11.38 1.83
C SER A 2 -9.59 -10.06 2.61
N PRO A 3 -8.72 -9.87 3.62
CA PRO A 3 -8.58 -8.59 4.30
C PRO A 3 -8.32 -7.41 3.35
N LEU A 4 -7.44 -7.58 2.35
CA LEU A 4 -7.16 -6.53 1.37
C LEU A 4 -8.40 -6.21 0.52
N GLN A 5 -9.13 -7.22 0.04
CA GLN A 5 -10.34 -6.98 -0.75
C GLN A 5 -11.42 -6.24 0.05
N ASN A 6 -11.60 -6.58 1.34
CA ASN A 6 -12.54 -5.87 2.21
C ASN A 6 -12.14 -4.40 2.38
N LEU A 7 -10.83 -4.15 2.58
CA LEU A 7 -10.29 -2.81 2.75
C LEU A 7 -10.45 -1.95 1.48
N LEU A 8 -10.07 -2.49 0.33
CA LEU A 8 -10.24 -1.80 -0.95
C LEU A 8 -11.72 -1.63 -1.31
N GLY A 9 -12.59 -2.54 -0.88
CA GLY A 9 -14.04 -2.43 -1.05
C GLY A 9 -14.63 -1.22 -0.33
N ALA A 10 -14.21 -0.96 0.92
CA ALA A 10 -14.57 0.25 1.65
C ALA A 10 -14.00 1.51 0.97
N PHE A 11 -12.77 1.41 0.46
CA PHE A 11 -12.07 2.51 -0.20
C PHE A 11 -12.66 2.92 -1.56
N ALA A 12 -13.19 1.94 -2.31
CA ALA A 12 -13.78 2.10 -3.63
C ALA A 12 -15.20 2.73 -3.60
N ALA A 13 -15.60 3.38 -2.52
CA ALA A 13 -16.87 4.10 -2.47
C ALA A 13 -16.93 5.20 -3.55
N PRO A 14 -18.12 5.52 -4.10
CA PRO A 14 -18.27 6.58 -5.11
C PRO A 14 -17.72 7.95 -4.66
N ASN A 15 -17.89 8.28 -3.38
CA ASN A 15 -17.32 9.45 -2.74
C ASN A 15 -16.16 9.05 -1.81
N ALA A 16 -15.32 10.00 -1.43
CA ALA A 16 -14.23 9.74 -0.49
C ALA A 16 -14.82 9.19 0.82
N PRO A 17 -14.43 7.98 1.25
CA PRO A 17 -15.02 7.36 2.42
C PRO A 17 -14.54 8.05 3.68
N ALA A 18 -15.49 8.40 4.56
CA ALA A 18 -15.18 8.89 5.89
C ALA A 18 -14.37 7.85 6.68
N TRP A 19 -13.59 8.30 7.65
CA TRP A 19 -12.77 7.43 8.51
C TRP A 19 -13.54 6.30 9.17
N SER A 20 -14.79 6.54 9.58
CA SER A 20 -15.65 5.55 10.22
C SER A 20 -16.04 4.38 9.31
N ALA A 21 -15.95 4.53 7.99
CA ALA A 21 -16.15 3.43 7.05
C ALA A 21 -15.11 2.30 7.23
N PHE A 22 -13.99 2.60 7.88
CA PHE A 22 -12.88 1.66 8.08
C PHE A 22 -12.88 0.97 9.44
N ASP A 23 -13.73 1.39 10.39
CA ASP A 23 -13.70 0.93 11.79
C ASP A 23 -13.88 -0.58 11.95
N ALA A 24 -14.70 -1.19 11.07
CA ALA A 24 -15.09 -2.60 11.16
C ALA A 24 -14.70 -3.41 9.91
N VAL A 25 -13.67 -2.99 9.17
CA VAL A 25 -13.20 -3.74 8.00
C VAL A 25 -12.65 -5.09 8.45
N ALA A 26 -13.32 -6.16 8.04
CA ALA A 26 -12.96 -7.52 8.44
C ALA A 26 -11.54 -7.90 7.98
N GLY A 27 -10.73 -8.34 8.94
CA GLY A 27 -9.34 -8.79 8.71
C GLY A 27 -8.28 -7.70 8.89
N VAL A 28 -8.67 -6.46 9.20
CA VAL A 28 -7.74 -5.38 9.56
C VAL A 28 -7.72 -5.21 11.07
N GLN A 29 -6.53 -5.17 11.66
CA GLN A 29 -6.30 -4.92 13.07
C GLN A 29 -5.75 -3.51 13.26
N TRP A 30 -6.59 -2.59 13.70
CA TRP A 30 -6.17 -1.21 13.96
C TRP A 30 -5.34 -1.13 15.23
N ARG A 31 -4.14 -0.55 15.11
CA ARG A 31 -3.32 -0.14 16.25
C ARG A 31 -3.86 1.17 16.82
N ASP A 32 -4.20 2.10 15.93
CA ASP A 32 -4.75 3.39 16.29
C ASP A 32 -6.29 3.33 16.32
N ALA A 33 -6.88 3.67 17.46
CA ALA A 33 -8.33 3.59 17.65
C ALA A 33 -9.11 4.59 16.77
N LYS A 34 -8.49 5.72 16.41
CA LYS A 34 -9.04 6.80 15.60
C LYS A 34 -7.93 7.46 14.78
N PRO A 35 -8.27 8.27 13.75
CA PRO A 35 -7.28 9.03 13.00
C PRO A 35 -6.51 9.99 13.93
N GLN A 36 -5.23 10.18 13.64
CA GLN A 36 -4.32 11.08 14.35
C GLN A 36 -3.78 12.12 13.38
N ASP A 37 -3.39 13.28 13.89
CA ASP A 37 -2.68 14.30 13.11
C ASP A 37 -1.36 13.72 12.60
N ASN A 38 -1.07 13.98 11.32
CA ASN A 38 0.19 13.59 10.68
C ASN A 38 1.16 14.78 10.68
N PRO A 39 2.17 14.81 11.57
CA PRO A 39 3.12 15.92 11.63
C PRO A 39 4.02 15.99 10.39
N ASP A 40 4.19 14.88 9.68
CA ASP A 40 5.00 14.77 8.47
C ASP A 40 4.19 15.04 7.18
N ALA A 41 2.95 15.49 7.33
CA ALA A 41 2.08 15.78 6.19
C ALA A 41 2.66 16.90 5.32
N THR A 42 2.84 16.60 4.03
CA THR A 42 3.27 17.59 3.03
C THR A 42 2.10 18.30 2.36
N GLY A 43 0.86 17.97 2.74
CA GLY A 43 -0.36 18.53 2.16
C GLY A 43 -1.63 18.18 2.96
N PRO A 44 -2.75 18.85 2.65
CA PRO A 44 -4.00 18.68 3.40
C PRO A 44 -4.58 17.25 3.29
N ASP A 45 -4.41 16.60 2.14
CA ASP A 45 -4.96 15.27 1.84
C ASP A 45 -4.27 14.13 2.62
N THR A 46 -3.19 14.44 3.33
CA THR A 46 -2.44 13.51 4.18
C THR A 46 -2.28 14.06 5.59
N SER A 47 -3.07 15.07 5.97
CA SER A 47 -2.99 15.74 7.28
C SER A 47 -3.32 14.82 8.45
N HIS A 48 -3.98 13.70 8.20
CA HIS A 48 -4.31 12.69 9.19
C HIS A 48 -3.90 11.30 8.71
N TYR A 49 -3.61 10.42 9.67
CA TYR A 49 -3.33 9.02 9.42
C TYR A 49 -3.98 8.09 10.45
N ARG A 50 -4.13 6.81 10.09
CA ARG A 50 -4.49 5.74 11.03
C ARG A 50 -3.75 4.47 10.65
N SER A 51 -3.09 3.86 11.63
CA SER A 51 -2.26 2.67 11.40
C SER A 51 -2.90 1.39 11.93
N GLY A 52 -2.62 0.30 11.24
CA GLY A 52 -2.98 -1.05 11.64
C GLY A 52 -2.15 -2.08 10.88
N ASN A 53 -2.64 -3.32 10.87
CA ASN A 53 -2.03 -4.44 10.19
C ASN A 53 -3.12 -5.28 9.51
N LEU A 54 -2.74 -5.99 8.45
CA LEU A 54 -3.57 -7.04 7.85
C LEU A 54 -2.69 -8.20 7.36
N LEU A 55 -3.30 -9.36 7.18
CA LEU A 55 -2.61 -10.54 6.65
C LEU A 55 -2.96 -10.74 5.17
N LEU A 56 -1.95 -10.65 4.31
CA LEU A 56 -2.02 -11.09 2.92
C LEU A 56 -1.92 -12.62 2.84
N ALA A 57 -2.71 -13.22 1.95
CA ALA A 57 -2.64 -14.65 1.66
C ALA A 57 -1.48 -14.99 0.72
N GLY A 58 -1.02 -16.24 0.78
CA GLY A 58 0.02 -16.78 -0.12
C GLY A 58 1.45 -16.70 0.44
N PHE A 59 1.61 -16.28 1.70
CA PHE A 59 2.91 -16.06 2.32
C PHE A 59 3.19 -17.01 3.50
N GLY A 60 4.48 -17.28 3.72
CA GLY A 60 4.99 -18.16 4.78
C GLY A 60 5.62 -17.41 5.94
N VAL A 61 6.15 -18.16 6.90
CA VAL A 61 6.90 -17.60 8.05
C VAL A 61 8.33 -17.26 7.61
N VAL A 62 8.81 -16.07 7.97
CA VAL A 62 10.13 -15.53 7.68
C VAL A 62 10.69 -14.79 8.90
N ASP A 63 11.98 -14.46 8.87
CA ASP A 63 12.59 -13.56 9.85
C ASP A 63 12.23 -12.10 9.53
N VAL A 64 11.64 -11.40 10.49
CA VAL A 64 11.39 -9.96 10.39
C VAL A 64 12.08 -9.23 11.53
N PRO A 65 12.41 -7.94 11.38
CA PRO A 65 12.91 -7.14 12.49
C PRO A 65 12.00 -7.22 13.71
N ASP A 66 12.59 -7.40 14.90
CA ASP A 66 11.84 -7.52 16.15
C ASP A 66 11.35 -6.17 16.72
N GLY A 67 11.73 -5.07 16.06
CA GLY A 67 11.38 -3.69 16.43
C GLY A 67 12.33 -3.06 17.44
N LYS A 68 13.36 -3.77 17.90
CA LYS A 68 14.44 -3.19 18.71
C LYS A 68 15.47 -2.51 17.83
N THR A 69 16.21 -1.56 18.40
CA THR A 69 17.21 -0.76 17.70
C THR A 69 18.57 -0.85 18.42
N GLY A 70 19.65 -0.51 17.70
CA GLY A 70 21.01 -0.55 18.25
C GLY A 70 21.52 -1.97 18.50
N ASP A 71 22.32 -2.16 19.55
CA ASP A 71 22.97 -3.45 19.88
C ASP A 71 21.97 -4.56 20.26
N GLU A 72 20.71 -4.19 20.56
CA GLU A 72 19.63 -5.12 20.86
C GLU A 72 18.80 -5.50 19.63
N ALA A 73 19.12 -4.94 18.45
CA ALA A 73 18.41 -5.25 17.21
C ALA A 73 18.54 -6.74 16.88
N GLY A 74 17.40 -7.39 16.63
CA GLY A 74 17.34 -8.79 16.28
C GLY A 74 16.21 -9.09 15.31
N THR A 75 16.00 -10.37 15.07
CA THR A 75 14.87 -10.86 14.27
C THR A 75 13.90 -11.65 15.13
N ARG A 76 12.65 -11.69 14.67
CA ARG A 76 11.61 -12.60 15.16
C ARG A 76 10.95 -13.28 13.97
N GLN A 77 10.38 -14.45 14.19
CA GLN A 77 9.59 -15.14 13.17
C GLN A 77 8.21 -14.50 13.05
N ASP A 78 7.77 -14.19 11.83
CA ASP A 78 6.42 -13.71 11.50
C ASP A 78 6.00 -14.16 10.10
N ASN A 79 4.73 -14.06 9.77
CA ASN A 79 4.28 -14.27 8.40
C ASN A 79 4.70 -13.09 7.50
N GLU A 80 5.35 -13.35 6.37
CA GLU A 80 5.79 -12.33 5.41
C GLU A 80 4.63 -11.48 4.86
N GLY A 81 3.43 -12.06 4.81
CA GLY A 81 2.20 -11.38 4.42
C GLY A 81 1.58 -10.52 5.53
N ASN A 82 2.14 -10.51 6.74
CA ASN A 82 1.72 -9.59 7.79
C ASN A 82 2.23 -8.18 7.46
N VAL A 83 1.39 -7.38 6.84
CA VAL A 83 1.75 -6.04 6.36
C VAL A 83 1.30 -4.97 7.35
N GLY A 84 2.12 -3.92 7.47
CA GLY A 84 1.66 -2.66 8.04
C GLY A 84 0.67 -2.00 7.10
N VAL A 85 -0.40 -1.44 7.65
CA VAL A 85 -1.45 -0.70 6.94
C VAL A 85 -1.47 0.72 7.47
N THR A 86 -1.45 1.70 6.58
CA THR A 86 -1.67 3.11 6.93
C THR A 86 -2.76 3.68 6.03
N LEU A 87 -3.84 4.18 6.64
CA LEU A 87 -4.80 5.04 5.96
C LEU A 87 -4.29 6.47 6.06
N ASN A 88 -4.22 7.20 4.95
CA ASN A 88 -3.93 8.63 4.94
C ASN A 88 -5.13 9.40 4.41
N GLY A 89 -5.40 10.55 5.00
CA GLY A 89 -6.54 11.37 4.60
C GLY A 89 -6.47 12.79 5.14
N ASP A 90 -7.56 13.50 4.90
CA ASP A 90 -7.82 14.81 5.49
C ASP A 90 -8.68 14.66 6.77
N ALA A 91 -9.19 15.78 7.28
CA ALA A 91 -10.03 15.79 8.48
C ALA A 91 -11.37 15.03 8.32
N GLU A 92 -11.83 14.79 7.09
CA GLU A 92 -13.14 14.20 6.80
C GLU A 92 -13.03 12.78 6.26
N ALA A 93 -12.09 12.53 5.34
CA ALA A 93 -12.08 11.34 4.51
C ALA A 93 -10.69 10.75 4.26
N VAL A 94 -10.67 9.45 3.99
CA VAL A 94 -9.47 8.71 3.57
C VAL A 94 -9.22 8.92 2.08
N GLN A 95 -7.99 9.33 1.76
CA GLN A 95 -7.55 9.69 0.41
C GLN A 95 -6.62 8.65 -0.20
N SER A 96 -5.84 7.93 0.62
CA SER A 96 -4.98 6.83 0.17
C SER A 96 -4.79 5.76 1.24
N ILE A 97 -4.37 4.58 0.79
CA ILE A 97 -4.00 3.46 1.66
C ILE A 97 -2.58 3.03 1.31
N VAL A 98 -1.73 2.83 2.30
CA VAL A 98 -0.38 2.32 2.14
C VAL A 98 -0.27 0.98 2.83
N LEU A 99 0.30 -0.01 2.15
CA LEU A 99 0.72 -1.27 2.73
C LEU A 99 2.23 -1.39 2.64
N VAL A 100 2.86 -1.79 3.74
CA VAL A 100 4.30 -2.08 3.79
C VAL A 100 4.48 -3.53 4.19
N LYS A 101 5.06 -4.30 3.27
CA LYS A 101 5.39 -5.71 3.43
C LYS A 101 6.90 -5.85 3.57
N PHE A 102 7.38 -6.65 4.52
CA PHE A 102 8.81 -6.98 4.57
C PHE A 102 9.22 -7.80 3.34
N TYR A 103 10.50 -7.70 2.99
CA TYR A 103 11.12 -8.31 1.83
C TYR A 103 10.67 -7.69 0.48
N PRO A 104 11.64 -7.26 -0.35
CA PRO A 104 11.40 -6.85 -1.72
C PRO A 104 10.83 -8.01 -2.55
N SER A 105 9.88 -7.69 -3.42
CA SER A 105 9.31 -8.61 -4.39
C SER A 105 8.84 -7.80 -5.59
N ASP A 106 9.24 -8.18 -6.80
CA ASP A 106 8.80 -7.57 -8.06
C ASP A 106 7.51 -8.18 -8.63
N ASN A 107 6.99 -9.25 -8.02
CA ASN A 107 5.73 -9.92 -8.41
C ASN A 107 4.45 -9.17 -7.97
N TYR A 108 4.43 -7.84 -8.08
CA TYR A 108 3.38 -6.99 -7.50
C TYR A 108 1.96 -7.37 -7.96
N GLN A 109 1.77 -7.59 -9.27
CA GLN A 109 0.46 -7.89 -9.83
C GLN A 109 -0.11 -9.20 -9.28
N GLU A 110 0.74 -10.24 -9.18
CA GLU A 110 0.35 -11.54 -8.65
C GLU A 110 -0.01 -11.45 -7.17
N ILE A 111 0.80 -10.72 -6.38
CA ILE A 111 0.53 -10.47 -4.96
C ILE A 111 -0.86 -9.86 -4.79
N ILE A 112 -1.16 -8.76 -5.52
CA ILE A 112 -2.45 -8.08 -5.45
C ILE A 112 -3.56 -9.03 -5.91
N GLN A 113 -3.42 -9.66 -7.07
CA GLN A 113 -4.45 -10.53 -7.66
C GLN A 113 -4.80 -11.71 -6.77
N HIS A 114 -3.82 -12.31 -6.07
CA HIS A 114 -4.05 -13.39 -5.11
C HIS A 114 -4.94 -12.98 -3.92
N GLN A 115 -5.04 -11.69 -3.64
CA GLN A 115 -5.92 -11.20 -2.57
C GLN A 115 -7.36 -11.00 -3.03
N LEU A 116 -7.66 -11.05 -4.33
CA LEU A 116 -8.97 -10.68 -4.84
C LEU A 116 -9.80 -11.91 -5.21
N GLY A 117 -11.12 -11.80 -5.05
CA GLY A 117 -12.09 -12.79 -5.53
C GLY A 117 -12.15 -12.87 -7.06
N GLY A 118 -12.77 -13.93 -7.59
CA GLY A 118 -12.74 -14.25 -9.02
C GLY A 118 -13.46 -13.25 -9.95
N ASP A 119 -14.27 -12.34 -9.43
CA ASP A 119 -14.92 -11.26 -10.17
C ASP A 119 -14.07 -9.99 -10.28
N ALA A 120 -12.95 -9.93 -9.56
CA ALA A 120 -12.04 -8.81 -9.57
C ALA A 120 -10.88 -9.01 -10.57
N SER A 121 -10.38 -7.91 -11.12
CA SER A 121 -9.26 -7.93 -12.07
C SER A 121 -8.20 -6.89 -11.72
N VAL A 122 -6.93 -7.27 -11.85
CA VAL A 122 -5.79 -6.36 -11.82
C VAL A 122 -5.21 -6.23 -13.22
N LYS A 123 -5.11 -5.00 -13.73
CA LYS A 123 -4.51 -4.70 -15.04
C LYS A 123 -3.36 -3.71 -14.88
N PRO A 124 -2.26 -3.85 -15.63
CA PRO A 124 -1.26 -2.79 -15.72
C PRO A 124 -1.90 -1.46 -16.15
N ALA A 125 -1.48 -0.38 -15.50
CA ALA A 125 -1.88 0.99 -15.83
C ALA A 125 -0.67 1.86 -16.22
N GLY A 126 0.54 1.40 -15.90
CA GLY A 126 1.81 1.94 -16.36
C GLY A 126 2.97 1.29 -15.60
N GLY A 127 4.19 1.44 -16.10
CA GLY A 127 5.38 0.86 -15.48
C GLY A 127 6.65 1.28 -16.20
N SER A 128 7.77 0.61 -15.90
CA SER A 128 9.08 0.89 -16.48
C SER A 128 9.42 2.39 -16.42
N CYS A 129 9.16 3.02 -15.28
CA CYS A 129 9.40 4.44 -15.09
C CYS A 129 10.88 4.74 -15.11
N GLU A 130 11.26 5.85 -15.75
CA GLU A 130 12.67 6.22 -15.93
C GLU A 130 13.27 6.84 -14.67
N LEU A 131 12.46 7.55 -13.88
CA LEU A 131 12.94 8.37 -12.77
C LEU A 131 12.31 7.97 -11.43
N ASP A 132 13.08 8.12 -10.34
CA ASP A 132 12.54 8.09 -8.98
C ASP A 132 11.66 9.34 -8.75
N PHE A 133 10.53 9.18 -8.06
CA PHE A 133 9.56 10.27 -7.88
C PHE A 133 10.17 11.50 -7.20
N GLY A 134 9.94 12.68 -7.79
CA GLY A 134 10.41 13.96 -7.25
C GLY A 134 11.91 14.21 -7.46
N THR A 135 12.60 13.35 -8.22
CA THR A 135 14.03 13.48 -8.50
C THR A 135 14.34 13.41 -10.00
N THR A 136 15.60 13.58 -10.35
CA THR A 136 16.13 13.29 -11.70
C THR A 136 17.00 12.03 -11.74
N ALA A 137 17.02 11.26 -10.65
CA ALA A 137 17.78 10.01 -10.57
C ALA A 137 17.04 8.88 -11.29
N ALA A 138 17.77 7.89 -11.78
CA ALA A 138 17.18 6.72 -12.42
C ALA A 138 16.31 5.95 -11.42
N ASN A 139 15.18 5.42 -11.87
CA ASN A 139 14.27 4.65 -11.03
C ASN A 139 14.94 3.39 -10.49
N THR A 140 15.23 3.38 -9.20
CA THR A 140 15.82 2.24 -8.49
C THR A 140 14.76 1.39 -7.79
N GLN A 141 13.61 2.01 -7.48
CA GLN A 141 12.52 1.39 -6.71
C GLN A 141 11.58 0.51 -7.57
N LYS A 142 11.84 0.43 -8.89
CA LYS A 142 11.11 -0.43 -9.83
C LYS A 142 9.60 -0.19 -9.80
N ASN A 143 9.16 1.07 -9.70
CA ASN A 143 7.73 1.39 -9.58
C ASN A 143 6.90 0.85 -10.75
N ALA A 144 5.74 0.29 -10.40
CA ALA A 144 4.73 -0.18 -11.33
C ALA A 144 3.33 0.26 -10.87
N PHE A 145 2.44 0.49 -11.82
CA PHE A 145 1.09 0.99 -11.59
C PHE A 145 0.05 0.03 -12.14
N TYR A 146 -1.04 -0.14 -11.39
CA TYR A 146 -2.12 -1.07 -11.70
C TYR A 146 -3.48 -0.41 -11.53
N GLN A 147 -4.44 -0.81 -12.36
CA GLN A 147 -5.85 -0.58 -12.14
C GLN A 147 -6.49 -1.85 -11.59
N ILE A 148 -7.20 -1.71 -10.48
CA ILE A 148 -7.90 -2.76 -9.76
C ILE A 148 -9.41 -2.52 -9.90
N GLN A 149 -10.09 -3.47 -10.52
CA GLN A 149 -11.55 -3.49 -10.58
C GLN A 149 -12.05 -4.56 -9.62
N LEU A 150 -12.71 -4.18 -8.53
CA LEU A 150 -13.22 -5.13 -7.53
C LEU A 150 -14.57 -5.76 -7.90
N GLY A 151 -15.31 -5.13 -8.80
CA GLY A 151 -16.61 -5.60 -9.29
C GLY A 151 -17.22 -4.55 -10.21
N ALA A 152 -18.10 -4.94 -11.13
CA ALA A 152 -18.54 -4.08 -12.25
C ALA A 152 -19.25 -2.77 -11.86
N ARG A 153 -19.71 -2.62 -10.60
CA ARG A 153 -20.46 -1.46 -10.11
C ARG A 153 -19.65 -0.52 -9.21
N LEU A 154 -18.44 -0.91 -8.84
CA LEU A 154 -17.56 -0.08 -8.02
C LEU A 154 -16.61 0.73 -8.90
N PRO A 155 -16.32 1.99 -8.56
CA PRO A 155 -15.17 2.70 -9.10
C PRO A 155 -13.88 1.86 -9.01
N PRO A 156 -12.98 1.95 -10.02
CA PRO A 156 -11.69 1.31 -9.92
C PRO A 156 -10.83 1.95 -8.83
N VAL A 157 -9.99 1.14 -8.20
CA VAL A 157 -8.89 1.59 -7.35
C VAL A 157 -7.61 1.48 -8.17
N PHE A 158 -6.69 2.42 -7.99
CA PHE A 158 -5.37 2.38 -8.63
C PHE A 158 -4.33 2.03 -7.60
N ALA A 159 -3.35 1.20 -7.96
CA ALA A 159 -2.23 0.88 -7.10
C ALA A 159 -0.93 1.35 -7.74
N GLU A 160 -0.03 1.88 -6.92
CA GLU A 160 1.40 1.93 -7.18
C GLU A 160 2.07 0.87 -6.31
N ALA A 161 3.04 0.16 -6.85
CA ALA A 161 3.87 -0.76 -6.11
C ALA A 161 5.34 -0.47 -6.40
N TYR A 162 6.18 -0.54 -5.37
CA TYR A 162 7.60 -0.31 -5.49
C TYR A 162 8.37 -1.03 -4.37
N VAL A 163 9.66 -1.25 -4.59
CA VAL A 163 10.56 -1.87 -3.62
C VAL A 163 11.48 -0.84 -3.00
N ASP A 164 11.82 -1.08 -1.74
CA ASP A 164 13.00 -0.54 -1.12
C ASP A 164 13.94 -1.71 -0.84
N GLU A 165 14.94 -1.88 -1.70
CA GLU A 165 15.93 -2.97 -1.59
C GLU A 165 16.90 -2.72 -0.43
N ASP A 166 17.17 -1.46 -0.14
CA ASP A 166 18.03 -1.04 0.95
C ASP A 166 17.19 -0.93 2.23
N GLY A 167 16.90 -2.08 2.86
CA GLY A 167 16.37 -2.11 4.23
C GLY A 167 17.29 -1.49 5.30
N GLY A 168 18.35 -0.81 4.87
CA GLY A 168 19.43 -0.26 5.67
C GLY A 168 20.12 -1.33 6.52
N ASN A 169 20.70 -0.90 7.63
CA ASN A 169 21.24 -1.79 8.66
C ASN A 169 20.14 -2.47 9.52
N GLN A 170 18.86 -2.37 9.14
CA GLN A 170 17.72 -2.61 10.03
C GLN A 170 16.72 -3.65 9.49
N GLY A 171 16.90 -4.20 8.28
CA GLY A 171 15.99 -5.21 7.78
C GLY A 171 16.23 -5.68 6.34
N PRO A 172 15.42 -6.63 5.85
CA PRO A 172 15.61 -7.27 4.55
C PRO A 172 15.17 -6.41 3.34
N GLY A 173 14.82 -5.14 3.56
CA GLY A 173 14.10 -4.31 2.59
C GLY A 173 12.58 -4.50 2.67
N SER A 174 11.86 -3.85 1.78
CA SER A 174 10.39 -3.87 1.77
C SER A 174 9.79 -3.80 0.37
N THR A 175 8.53 -4.22 0.28
CA THR A 175 7.62 -3.95 -0.83
C THR A 175 6.51 -3.06 -0.33
N THR A 176 6.30 -1.91 -0.99
CA THR A 176 5.24 -0.97 -0.65
C THR A 176 4.17 -0.98 -1.73
N PHE A 177 2.90 -0.95 -1.30
CA PHE A 177 1.74 -0.73 -2.17
C PHE A 177 1.00 0.53 -1.72
N VAL A 178 0.76 1.46 -2.63
CA VAL A 178 -0.05 2.66 -2.38
C VAL A 178 -1.30 2.61 -3.24
N PHE A 179 -2.48 2.72 -2.63
CA PHE A 179 -3.76 2.68 -3.30
C PHE A 179 -4.40 4.07 -3.36
N TYR A 180 -4.92 4.41 -4.54
CA TYR A 180 -5.52 5.69 -4.88
C TYR A 180 -6.94 5.48 -5.43
N ARG A 181 -7.83 6.46 -5.19
CA ARG A 181 -9.19 6.45 -5.77
C ARG A 181 -9.23 6.92 -7.23
N SER A 182 -8.16 7.53 -7.72
CA SER A 182 -8.02 8.02 -9.09
C SER A 182 -6.64 7.64 -9.65
N LYS A 183 -6.52 7.59 -10.99
CA LYS A 183 -5.25 7.28 -11.65
C LYS A 183 -4.22 8.35 -11.23
N PRO A 184 -3.07 7.99 -10.65
CA PRO A 184 -2.07 8.94 -10.19
C PRO A 184 -1.24 9.51 -11.37
N ALA A 185 -1.92 10.12 -12.35
CA ALA A 185 -1.35 10.51 -13.63
C ALA A 185 -0.20 11.52 -13.51
N GLN A 186 -0.31 12.49 -12.59
CA GLN A 186 0.76 13.46 -12.34
C GLN A 186 2.02 12.78 -11.83
N ARG A 187 1.86 11.80 -10.93
CA ARG A 187 2.98 11.02 -10.38
C ARG A 187 3.63 10.16 -11.46
N MET A 188 2.82 9.43 -12.22
CA MET A 188 3.32 8.63 -13.35
C MET A 188 4.07 9.48 -14.39
N ALA A 189 3.56 10.68 -14.70
CA ALA A 189 4.20 11.61 -15.62
C ALA A 189 5.52 12.16 -15.07
N ALA A 190 5.57 12.52 -13.77
CA ALA A 190 6.78 13.00 -13.12
C ALA A 190 7.91 11.95 -13.15
N MET A 191 7.55 10.67 -13.03
CA MET A 191 8.47 9.53 -13.11
C MET A 191 8.77 9.07 -14.54
N ARG A 192 8.11 9.66 -15.55
CA ARG A 192 8.19 9.27 -16.97
C ARG A 192 7.87 7.79 -17.20
N CYS A 193 6.81 7.32 -16.55
CA CYS A 193 6.33 5.96 -16.75
C CYS A 193 5.78 5.74 -18.16
N LYS A 194 6.05 4.56 -18.72
CA LYS A 194 5.40 4.12 -19.95
C LYS A 194 4.01 3.61 -19.62
N GLU A 195 2.99 4.12 -20.31
CA GLU A 195 1.65 3.57 -20.24
C GLU A 195 1.58 2.23 -20.98
N THR A 196 0.68 1.36 -20.55
CA THR A 196 0.45 0.01 -21.09
C THR A 196 -0.88 -0.07 -21.81
#